data_AF-A0A2N3FPV8-F1
#
_entry.id   AF-A0A2N3FPV8-F1
#
_cell.length_a   1.000
_cell.length_b   1.000
_cell.length_c   1.000
_cell.angle_alpha   90.00
_cell.angle_beta   90.00
_cell.angle_gamma   90.00
#
_symmetry.space_group_name_H-M   'P 1'
#
loop_
_entity.id
_entity.type
_entity.pdbx_description
1 polymer ?
#
loop_
_entity_poly.entity_id
_entity_poly.type
_entity_poly.pdbx_seq_one_letter_code
_entity_poly.pdbx_strand_id
1 'polypeptide(L)'
;MSATSAGWPGITPTTIGCPGTGTMRCGLGCGTLPNTISPPGSGVTRPPCLTEDPSSDRRFGTSLGGIHRLRLTLTHRPGRSCGSLLPNLRGGDMTTVDASPVGAGALGRLTLWGLVVGLVAGAGASAFVALQHHLTHVLWHSLPESLGLHDIPWWMALGLPVVGAVLTWGAIRLPGHGGHGPMDGFGLDIGPRELGSVVLAALASLVFGAVLGPEAPLLAIGTASGLALVRSPNSPARQVMALVGAMAAAGAVLGNPLVTLILLLELALAAGTQVARPAVLIPALAGLGSGYLLQTGLGPWTGLGYVKLQIPTLAPYPNVRMVDLLIGVVLAVAVAAVAVFAQRLGGQVLKAGRKAQLPVLLAAGAVTGLTAVLVSLITGQSPELVLFAGQTSMADYLALSSLGVAALIGLGKFVGYVACLGGGFRGGLMFPSIALGAILASVGAMVVGPEGIPALAATAIAAAGAGSMRLPFTGVLLATMLTLAAGPAVTVPAILGAVVGLLTRLVIDARVPAGEASAPTA
;
A
#
# COMPACT_ATOMS: atom_id res chain seq x y z
N MET A 1 15.26 40.63 -28.20
CA MET A 1 15.95 41.05 -29.45
C MET A 1 17.33 40.42 -29.39
N SER A 2 17.81 39.49 -30.22
CA SER A 2 17.47 38.85 -31.50
C SER A 2 18.39 37.60 -31.56
N ALA A 3 17.87 36.37 -31.56
CA ALA A 3 17.60 35.51 -32.73
C ALA A 3 18.82 35.20 -33.65
N THR A 4 19.33 33.97 -33.55
CA THR A 4 20.03 33.14 -34.58
C THR A 4 20.16 31.72 -33.97
N SER A 5 19.44 30.65 -34.33
CA SER A 5 19.12 29.94 -35.59
C SER A 5 20.29 29.17 -36.23
N ALA A 6 20.42 27.89 -35.84
CA ALA A 6 20.99 26.78 -36.61
C ALA A 6 20.17 25.53 -36.19
N GLY A 7 19.46 24.76 -37.02
CA GLY A 7 19.62 24.51 -38.44
C GLY A 7 20.10 23.06 -38.63
N TRP A 8 19.22 22.08 -38.39
CA TRP A 8 19.44 20.66 -38.75
C TRP A 8 18.40 20.24 -39.81
N PRO A 9 18.77 19.39 -40.78
CA PRO A 9 18.07 19.26 -42.06
C PRO A 9 16.82 18.36 -41.98
N GLY A 10 15.89 18.67 -42.88
CA GLY A 10 14.57 18.06 -42.98
C GLY A 10 14.57 16.62 -43.47
N ILE A 11 13.54 15.90 -43.01
CA ILE A 11 13.03 14.67 -43.61
C ILE A 11 11.59 14.97 -44.01
N THR A 12 11.33 15.08 -45.31
CA THR A 12 9.99 15.15 -45.89
C THR A 12 9.40 13.74 -46.06
N PRO A 13 8.07 13.60 -46.07
CA PRO A 13 7.39 12.31 -45.99
C PRO A 13 7.29 11.65 -47.37
N THR A 14 7.63 10.37 -47.45
CA THR A 14 7.37 9.55 -48.64
C THR A 14 6.07 8.78 -48.48
N THR A 15 5.07 9.23 -49.23
CA THR A 15 3.90 8.48 -49.69
C THR A 15 4.33 7.38 -50.66
N ILE A 16 3.75 6.18 -50.53
CA ILE A 16 3.49 5.08 -51.50
C ILE A 16 2.92 3.95 -50.60
N GLY A 17 1.81 3.24 -50.84
CA GLY A 17 0.86 3.15 -51.94
C GLY A 17 0.09 1.82 -51.70
N CYS A 18 -1.23 1.86 -51.64
CA CYS A 18 -2.08 0.65 -51.63
C CYS A 18 -2.10 -0.01 -53.01
N PRO A 19 -2.11 -1.35 -53.05
CA PRO A 19 -3.01 -2.09 -53.94
C PRO A 19 -3.68 -3.22 -53.13
N GLY A 20 -4.88 -3.71 -53.40
CA GLY A 20 -5.83 -3.53 -54.48
C GLY A 20 -7.00 -4.46 -54.18
N THR A 21 -8.17 -4.03 -54.63
CA THR A 21 -9.46 -4.70 -54.64
C THR A 21 -9.42 -6.14 -55.18
N GLY A 22 -10.04 -7.06 -54.43
CA GLY A 22 -10.36 -8.42 -54.87
C GLY A 22 -11.79 -8.79 -54.47
N THR A 23 -12.72 -8.61 -55.40
CA THR A 23 -14.11 -9.04 -55.36
C THR A 23 -14.26 -10.57 -55.35
N MET A 24 -15.05 -11.13 -54.45
CA MET A 24 -15.82 -12.36 -54.71
C MET A 24 -17.21 -12.27 -54.08
N ARG A 25 -18.21 -12.52 -54.91
CA ARG A 25 -19.65 -12.58 -54.61
C ARG A 25 -20.12 -14.01 -54.82
N CYS A 26 -21.13 -14.38 -54.04
CA CYS A 26 -22.25 -15.31 -54.32
C CYS A 26 -22.10 -16.83 -54.10
N GLY A 27 -23.08 -17.32 -53.34
CA GLY A 27 -23.49 -18.72 -53.14
C GLY A 27 -24.36 -18.83 -51.86
N LEU A 28 -25.53 -18.18 -51.78
CA LEU A 28 -26.89 -18.70 -52.04
C LEU A 28 -27.38 -19.82 -51.09
N GLY A 29 -28.53 -19.56 -50.44
CA GLY A 29 -29.36 -20.49 -49.65
C GLY A 29 -29.82 -19.82 -48.35
N CYS A 30 -30.79 -18.89 -48.33
CA CYS A 30 -32.24 -19.05 -48.54
C CYS A 30 -32.91 -20.05 -47.56
N GLY A 31 -33.74 -19.54 -46.65
CA GLY A 31 -34.55 -20.34 -45.72
C GLY A 31 -35.23 -19.52 -44.62
N THR A 32 -36.11 -18.60 -45.04
CA THR A 32 -37.40 -18.18 -44.45
C THR A 32 -37.74 -18.46 -42.96
N LEU A 33 -37.95 -17.36 -42.23
CA LEU A 33 -38.92 -17.08 -41.14
C LEU A 33 -40.35 -17.65 -41.41
N PRO A 34 -41.30 -17.78 -40.42
CA PRO A 34 -41.69 -16.67 -39.53
C PRO A 34 -42.21 -16.97 -38.10
N ASN A 35 -42.27 -15.87 -37.35
CA ASN A 35 -42.99 -15.63 -36.09
C ASN A 35 -44.49 -15.98 -36.16
N THR A 36 -45.04 -16.47 -35.04
CA THR A 36 -46.45 -16.26 -34.67
C THR A 36 -46.60 -16.08 -33.15
N ILE A 37 -47.59 -15.26 -32.81
CA ILE A 37 -47.89 -14.61 -31.53
C ILE A 37 -49.07 -15.32 -30.82
N SER A 38 -49.03 -15.35 -29.47
CA SER A 38 -50.13 -15.40 -28.46
C SER A 38 -50.61 -16.73 -27.77
N PRO A 39 -50.94 -16.67 -26.43
CA PRO A 39 -51.50 -17.72 -25.55
C PRO A 39 -53.07 -17.66 -25.50
N PRO A 40 -53.91 -18.29 -24.59
CA PRO A 40 -53.70 -18.83 -23.21
C PRO A 40 -54.55 -20.06 -22.74
N GLY A 41 -54.45 -20.40 -21.43
CA GLY A 41 -55.35 -21.27 -20.63
C GLY A 41 -54.69 -22.56 -20.11
N SER A 42 -55.00 -23.20 -18.97
CA SER A 42 -55.68 -22.93 -17.68
C SER A 42 -55.89 -24.31 -17.02
N GLY A 43 -55.75 -24.45 -15.69
CA GLY A 43 -56.04 -25.69 -14.93
C GLY A 43 -54.77 -26.51 -14.67
N VAL A 44 -54.43 -26.94 -13.45
CA VAL A 44 -55.23 -27.78 -12.55
C VAL A 44 -54.77 -27.60 -11.08
N THR A 45 -55.69 -27.97 -10.21
CA THR A 45 -55.90 -27.88 -8.77
C THR A 45 -54.82 -28.40 -7.78
N ARG A 46 -54.76 -27.69 -6.64
CA ARG A 46 -54.40 -28.04 -5.22
C ARG A 46 -55.08 -29.35 -4.70
N PRO A 47 -54.94 -29.82 -3.42
CA PRO A 47 -54.06 -29.52 -2.23
C PRO A 47 -53.63 -30.85 -1.48
N PRO A 48 -53.54 -30.98 -0.12
CA PRO A 48 -52.84 -30.22 0.94
C PRO A 48 -51.91 -31.05 1.86
N CYS A 49 -51.19 -30.29 2.71
CA CYS A 49 -50.65 -30.52 4.06
C CYS A 49 -51.02 -31.78 4.85
N LEU A 50 -50.04 -32.28 5.63
CA LEU A 50 -50.26 -32.82 6.98
C LEU A 50 -49.10 -32.48 7.93
N THR A 51 -49.50 -31.97 9.10
CA THR A 51 -48.78 -31.77 10.36
C THR A 51 -48.72 -33.08 11.16
N GLU A 52 -47.70 -33.31 11.99
CA GLU A 52 -47.85 -33.93 13.32
C GLU A 52 -46.57 -33.88 14.18
N ASP A 53 -46.79 -33.82 15.49
CA ASP A 53 -45.91 -33.51 16.62
C ASP A 53 -45.46 -34.83 17.36
N PRO A 54 -44.88 -34.87 18.58
CA PRO A 54 -43.76 -35.77 18.91
C PRO A 54 -44.13 -36.89 19.91
N SER A 55 -43.22 -37.85 20.11
CA SER A 55 -42.89 -38.52 21.39
C SER A 55 -42.56 -40.03 21.25
N SER A 56 -41.66 -40.46 22.14
CA SER A 56 -41.59 -41.76 22.83
C SER A 56 -40.27 -42.53 22.71
N ASP A 57 -39.74 -42.80 23.91
CA ASP A 57 -38.69 -43.73 24.29
C ASP A 57 -38.87 -45.15 23.71
N ARG A 58 -37.76 -45.80 23.34
CA ARG A 58 -37.33 -47.04 24.03
C ARG A 58 -35.94 -47.53 23.61
N ARG A 59 -35.20 -48.00 24.63
CA ARG A 59 -33.91 -48.68 24.59
C ARG A 59 -34.02 -50.07 23.96
N PHE A 60 -32.99 -50.50 23.23
CA PHE A 60 -32.43 -51.86 23.28
C PHE A 60 -30.98 -51.80 22.80
N GLY A 61 -30.06 -52.37 23.57
CA GLY A 61 -28.65 -52.49 23.22
C GLY A 61 -28.28 -53.91 22.80
N THR A 62 -27.15 -54.05 22.09
CA THR A 62 -26.08 -55.03 22.35
C THR A 62 -24.91 -54.83 21.38
N SER A 63 -23.72 -54.59 21.95
CA SER A 63 -22.41 -55.19 21.68
C SER A 63 -21.88 -55.37 20.24
N LEU A 64 -20.77 -54.67 19.88
CA LEU A 64 -19.40 -55.22 19.72
C LEU A 64 -18.44 -54.24 19.00
N GLY A 65 -17.23 -54.06 19.57
CA GLY A 65 -15.94 -53.62 18.96
C GLY A 65 -15.91 -52.25 18.26
N GLY A 66 -15.27 -51.19 18.74
CA GLY A 66 -13.89 -51.10 19.23
C GLY A 66 -12.98 -50.53 18.12
N ILE A 67 -12.66 -49.22 18.17
CA ILE A 67 -11.37 -48.57 17.82
C ILE A 67 -11.49 -47.04 18.06
N HIS A 68 -10.43 -46.50 18.67
CA HIS A 68 -10.25 -45.19 19.29
C HIS A 68 -10.71 -43.93 18.53
N ARG A 69 -11.46 -43.05 19.22
CA ARG A 69 -11.42 -41.58 19.04
C ARG A 69 -11.45 -40.89 20.41
N LEU A 70 -10.39 -40.13 20.70
CA LEU A 70 -10.29 -39.25 21.86
C LEU A 70 -11.30 -38.09 21.73
N ARG A 71 -12.21 -37.96 22.69
CA ARG A 71 -13.11 -36.81 22.86
C ARG A 71 -12.83 -36.19 24.23
N LEU A 72 -12.25 -35.00 24.24
CA LEU A 72 -12.02 -34.20 25.44
C LEU A 72 -13.36 -33.72 26.01
N THR A 73 -13.61 -34.07 27.26
CA THR A 73 -14.81 -33.75 28.02
C THR A 73 -14.47 -32.61 28.98
N LEU A 74 -15.14 -31.46 28.86
CA LEU A 74 -15.05 -30.36 29.83
C LEU A 74 -16.17 -30.53 30.87
N THR A 75 -15.78 -30.73 32.12
CA THR A 75 -16.66 -30.84 33.28
C THR A 75 -17.14 -29.46 33.74
N HIS A 76 -18.46 -29.33 33.86
CA HIS A 76 -19.17 -28.20 34.44
C HIS A 76 -19.16 -28.29 35.97
N ARG A 77 -18.92 -27.18 36.69
CA ARG A 77 -19.32 -26.99 38.10
C ARG A 77 -20.31 -25.81 38.21
N PRO A 78 -21.24 -25.81 39.19
CA PRO A 78 -22.37 -24.87 39.21
C PRO A 78 -22.26 -23.76 40.27
N GLY A 79 -22.73 -22.55 39.90
CA GLY A 79 -23.64 -21.69 40.68
C GLY A 79 -23.09 -20.74 41.76
N ARG A 80 -23.23 -19.42 41.52
CA ARG A 80 -24.12 -18.51 42.31
C ARG A 80 -24.23 -17.11 41.65
N SER A 81 -25.45 -16.57 41.71
CA SER A 81 -25.98 -15.40 40.99
C SER A 81 -26.14 -14.18 41.91
N CYS A 82 -25.92 -12.97 41.38
CA CYS A 82 -26.57 -11.67 41.69
C CYS A 82 -25.82 -10.57 40.91
N GLY A 83 -26.38 -9.59 40.19
CA GLY A 83 -27.73 -9.12 39.97
C GLY A 83 -27.73 -8.15 38.77
N SER A 84 -28.91 -7.98 38.21
CA SER A 84 -29.29 -7.27 36.99
C SER A 84 -29.24 -5.74 37.08
N LEU A 85 -28.79 -5.08 36.01
CA LEU A 85 -29.15 -3.69 35.66
C LEU A 85 -29.05 -3.50 34.13
N LEU A 86 -30.08 -3.98 33.41
CA LEU A 86 -30.37 -3.62 32.02
C LEU A 86 -31.86 -3.29 31.95
N PRO A 87 -32.27 -2.12 31.43
CA PRO A 87 -33.68 -1.84 31.21
C PRO A 87 -34.22 -2.71 30.07
N ASN A 88 -35.41 -3.25 30.30
CA ASN A 88 -36.30 -3.88 29.33
C ASN A 88 -36.41 -3.06 28.03
N LEU A 89 -36.08 -3.66 26.90
CA LEU A 89 -36.70 -3.35 25.61
C LEU A 89 -37.27 -4.64 25.03
N ARG A 90 -38.60 -4.75 25.17
CA ARG A 90 -39.44 -5.78 24.55
C ARG A 90 -39.38 -5.68 23.02
N GLY A 91 -39.67 -6.81 22.40
CA GLY A 91 -39.60 -7.07 20.96
C GLY A 91 -40.11 -5.96 20.05
N GLY A 92 -39.29 -5.69 19.04
CA GLY A 92 -39.72 -5.22 17.72
C GLY A 92 -39.16 -6.20 16.70
N ASP A 93 -40.00 -6.60 15.76
CA ASP A 93 -39.64 -7.44 14.62
C ASP A 93 -38.31 -7.00 14.01
N MET A 94 -37.38 -7.95 13.89
CA MET A 94 -36.17 -7.77 13.09
C MET A 94 -36.55 -7.98 11.62
N THR A 95 -37.33 -7.04 11.10
CA THR A 95 -37.55 -6.89 9.66
C THR A 95 -36.19 -6.63 9.02
N THR A 96 -35.88 -7.45 8.01
CA THR A 96 -34.96 -7.18 6.89
C THR A 96 -34.39 -5.76 6.91
N VAL A 97 -33.08 -5.63 7.14
CA VAL A 97 -32.37 -4.38 6.88
C VAL A 97 -32.58 -4.04 5.42
N ASP A 98 -33.45 -3.06 5.15
CA ASP A 98 -33.79 -2.60 3.81
C ASP A 98 -32.51 -2.20 3.07
N ALA A 99 -32.11 -3.06 2.13
CA ALA A 99 -31.16 -2.73 1.08
C ALA A 99 -31.84 -1.80 0.07
N SER A 100 -32.23 -0.61 0.50
CA SER A 100 -32.63 0.43 -0.44
C SER A 100 -31.41 0.75 -1.31
N PRO A 101 -31.47 0.56 -2.65
CA PRO A 101 -30.38 0.98 -3.51
C PRO A 101 -30.16 2.47 -3.31
N VAL A 102 -28.92 2.89 -3.11
CA VAL A 102 -28.59 4.33 -3.10
C VAL A 102 -29.16 4.92 -4.37
N GLY A 103 -30.15 5.81 -4.23
CA GLY A 103 -30.82 6.39 -5.38
C GLY A 103 -29.79 6.98 -6.34
N ALA A 104 -29.95 6.73 -7.65
CA ALA A 104 -28.97 7.12 -8.66
C ALA A 104 -28.53 8.60 -8.55
N GLY A 105 -29.43 9.49 -8.14
CA GLY A 105 -29.11 10.90 -7.88
C GLY A 105 -28.20 11.15 -6.67
N ALA A 106 -28.32 10.37 -5.60
CA ALA A 106 -27.43 10.46 -4.44
C ALA A 106 -26.02 9.92 -4.80
N LEU A 107 -25.97 8.81 -5.54
CA LEU A 107 -24.70 8.26 -6.05
C LEU A 107 -24.01 9.26 -6.98
N GLY A 108 -24.73 9.82 -7.96
CA GLY A 108 -24.18 10.83 -8.88
C GLY A 108 -23.64 12.06 -8.16
N ARG A 109 -24.33 12.52 -7.10
CA ARG A 109 -23.86 13.64 -6.27
C ARG A 109 -22.57 13.30 -5.53
N LEU A 110 -22.49 12.10 -4.91
CA LEU A 110 -21.26 11.65 -4.25
C LEU A 110 -20.10 11.54 -5.23
N THR A 111 -20.34 11.02 -6.43
CA THR A 111 -19.32 10.91 -7.48
C THR A 111 -18.81 12.27 -7.93
N LEU A 112 -19.70 13.25 -8.12
CA LEU A 112 -19.32 14.62 -8.48
C LEU A 112 -18.45 15.28 -7.39
N TRP A 113 -18.84 15.12 -6.12
CA TRP A 113 -17.99 15.55 -5.00
C TRP A 113 -16.67 14.79 -4.95
N GLY A 114 -16.68 13.50 -5.27
CA GLY A 114 -15.50 12.67 -5.36
C GLY A 114 -14.48 13.20 -6.37
N LEU A 115 -14.93 13.69 -7.52
CA LEU A 115 -14.07 14.35 -8.51
C LEU A 115 -13.35 15.57 -7.91
N VAL A 116 -14.09 16.44 -7.21
CA VAL A 116 -13.53 17.65 -6.57
C VAL A 116 -12.53 17.28 -5.48
N VAL A 117 -12.90 16.33 -4.62
CA VAL A 117 -12.02 15.81 -3.55
C VAL A 117 -10.74 15.23 -4.15
N GLY A 118 -10.86 14.45 -5.23
CA GLY A 118 -9.72 13.87 -5.92
C GLY A 118 -8.75 14.91 -6.47
N LEU A 119 -9.26 16.00 -7.05
CA LEU A 119 -8.42 17.12 -7.52
C LEU A 119 -7.70 17.81 -6.36
N VAL A 120 -8.41 18.12 -5.27
CA VAL A 120 -7.81 18.81 -4.12
C VAL A 120 -6.77 17.92 -3.43
N ALA A 121 -7.10 16.65 -3.20
CA ALA A 121 -6.20 15.67 -2.59
C ALA A 121 -4.97 15.40 -3.47
N GLY A 122 -5.15 15.25 -4.79
CA GLY A 122 -4.07 15.04 -5.74
C GLY A 122 -3.13 16.24 -5.82
N ALA A 123 -3.67 17.47 -5.84
CA ALA A 123 -2.87 18.69 -5.78
C ALA A 123 -2.10 18.82 -4.46
N GLY A 124 -2.76 18.56 -3.33
CA GLY A 124 -2.11 18.56 -2.01
C GLY A 124 -0.99 17.53 -1.89
N ALA A 125 -1.23 16.32 -2.41
CA ALA A 125 -0.24 15.26 -2.47
C ALA A 125 0.97 15.66 -3.33
N SER A 126 0.72 16.21 -4.51
CA SER A 126 1.76 16.71 -5.41
C SER A 126 2.61 17.80 -4.77
N ALA A 127 1.96 18.76 -4.11
CA ALA A 127 2.63 19.86 -3.43
C ALA A 127 3.53 19.35 -2.30
N PHE A 128 3.05 18.39 -1.51
CA PHE A 128 3.84 17.77 -0.45
C PHE A 128 5.06 17.03 -1.00
N VAL A 129 4.88 16.18 -2.01
CA VAL A 129 5.99 15.42 -2.62
C VAL A 129 7.02 16.37 -3.25
N ALA A 130 6.55 17.39 -3.99
CA ALA A 130 7.41 18.40 -4.59
C ALA A 130 8.22 19.16 -3.53
N LEU A 131 7.57 19.61 -2.46
CA LEU A 131 8.21 20.30 -1.35
C LEU A 131 9.22 19.41 -0.63
N GLN A 132 8.84 18.17 -0.31
CA GLN A 132 9.74 17.20 0.32
C GLN A 132 10.97 16.95 -0.55
N HIS A 133 10.79 16.69 -1.85
CA HIS A 133 11.89 16.45 -2.78
C HIS A 133 12.80 17.66 -2.91
N HIS A 134 12.23 18.86 -3.08
CA HIS A 134 12.98 20.11 -3.19
C HIS A 134 13.79 20.40 -1.92
N LEU A 135 13.17 20.31 -0.74
CA LEU A 135 13.87 20.54 0.53
C LEU A 135 14.96 19.49 0.76
N THR A 136 14.72 18.23 0.39
CA THR A 136 15.72 17.16 0.49
C THR A 136 16.92 17.47 -0.42
N HIS A 137 16.68 17.85 -1.66
CA HIS A 137 17.75 18.21 -2.59
C HIS A 137 18.55 19.44 -2.10
N VAL A 138 17.85 20.50 -1.68
CA VAL A 138 18.50 21.72 -1.17
C VAL A 138 19.36 21.40 0.04
N LEU A 139 18.83 20.63 0.99
CA LEU A 139 19.53 20.30 2.22
C LEU A 139 20.70 19.35 1.98
N TRP A 140 20.52 18.30 1.17
CA TRP A 140 21.48 17.20 1.02
C TRP A 140 22.51 17.39 -0.09
N HIS A 141 22.22 18.23 -1.10
CA HIS A 141 23.09 18.42 -2.26
C HIS A 141 23.52 19.89 -2.40
N SER A 142 22.55 20.81 -2.47
CA SER A 142 22.86 22.23 -2.71
C SER A 142 23.59 22.92 -1.55
N LEU A 143 23.29 22.53 -0.31
CA LEU A 143 23.97 23.07 0.88
C LEU A 143 25.45 22.64 0.92
N PRO A 144 25.82 21.34 0.82
CA PRO A 144 27.22 20.94 0.68
C PRO A 144 27.95 21.62 -0.49
N GLU A 145 27.32 21.69 -1.66
CA GLU A 145 27.89 22.36 -2.84
C GLU A 145 28.20 23.83 -2.57
N SER A 146 27.28 24.54 -1.89
CA SER A 146 27.47 25.96 -1.51
C SER A 146 28.60 26.16 -0.49
N LEU A 147 28.94 25.12 0.27
CA LEU A 147 30.08 25.09 1.20
C LEU A 147 31.38 24.61 0.51
N GLY A 148 31.34 24.32 -0.79
CA GLY A 148 32.48 23.80 -1.55
C GLY A 148 32.81 22.33 -1.29
N LEU A 149 31.85 21.56 -0.76
CA LEU A 149 31.99 20.12 -0.52
C LEU A 149 31.44 19.34 -1.72
N HIS A 150 32.17 18.30 -2.15
CA HIS A 150 31.78 17.46 -3.29
C HIS A 150 30.87 16.29 -2.94
N ASP A 151 30.94 15.81 -1.69
CA ASP A 151 30.16 14.69 -1.18
C ASP A 151 29.41 15.09 0.09
N ILE A 152 28.42 14.29 0.46
CA ILE A 152 27.68 14.45 1.73
C ILE A 152 28.65 14.19 2.89
N PRO A 153 28.97 15.20 3.72
CA PRO A 153 29.94 15.02 4.78
C PRO A 153 29.35 14.20 5.94
N TRP A 154 30.20 13.42 6.62
CA TRP A 154 29.78 12.51 7.69
C TRP A 154 29.01 13.19 8.83
N TRP A 155 29.39 14.42 9.19
CA TRP A 155 28.74 15.17 10.27
C TRP A 155 27.31 15.60 9.89
N MET A 156 27.02 15.73 8.59
CA MET A 156 25.70 16.05 8.08
C MET A 156 24.82 14.80 8.01
N ALA A 157 25.38 13.69 7.52
CA ALA A 157 24.72 12.39 7.56
C ALA A 157 24.36 11.96 9.00
N LEU A 158 25.19 12.31 9.98
CA LEU A 158 24.90 12.08 11.40
C LEU A 158 23.96 13.13 12.00
N GLY A 159 24.24 14.42 11.77
CA GLY A 159 23.61 15.53 12.45
C GLY A 159 22.19 15.82 11.97
N LEU A 160 21.92 15.71 10.67
CA LEU A 160 20.60 16.03 10.13
C LEU A 160 19.49 15.13 10.68
N PRO A 161 19.64 13.79 10.77
CA PRO A 161 18.64 12.95 11.42
C PRO A 161 18.34 13.36 12.88
N VAL A 162 19.34 13.83 13.62
CA VAL A 162 19.17 14.33 14.99
C VAL A 162 18.41 15.66 15.01
N VAL A 163 18.71 16.57 14.08
CA VAL A 163 17.94 17.81 13.91
C VAL A 163 16.49 17.51 13.52
N GLY A 164 16.28 16.60 12.57
CA GLY A 164 14.97 16.10 12.18
C GLY A 164 14.20 15.53 13.36
N ALA A 165 14.89 14.86 14.30
CA ALA A 165 14.27 14.37 15.51
C ALA A 165 13.76 15.51 16.43
N VAL A 166 14.55 16.56 16.64
CA VAL A 166 14.14 17.73 17.42
C VAL A 166 12.93 18.43 16.77
N LEU A 167 12.98 18.63 15.45
CA LEU A 167 11.91 19.28 14.70
C LEU A 167 10.62 18.45 14.72
N THR A 168 10.73 17.13 14.55
CA THR A 168 9.59 16.21 14.63
C THR A 168 8.96 16.25 16.01
N TRP A 169 9.76 16.24 17.07
CA TRP A 169 9.25 16.39 18.44
C TRP A 169 8.54 17.73 18.67
N GLY A 170 9.07 18.82 18.11
CA GLY A 170 8.40 20.13 18.12
C GLY A 170 7.04 20.08 17.42
N ALA A 171 6.97 19.46 16.24
CA ALA A 171 5.73 19.32 15.48
C ALA A 171 4.68 18.44 16.19
N ILE A 172 5.10 17.40 16.92
CA ILE A 172 4.19 16.54 17.71
C ILE A 172 3.51 17.30 18.87
N ARG A 173 4.00 18.48 19.26
CA ARG A 173 3.35 19.31 20.28
C ARG A 173 2.24 20.20 19.73
N LEU A 174 2.12 20.31 18.41
CA LEU A 174 1.04 21.06 17.77
C LEU A 174 -0.26 20.22 17.75
N PRO A 175 -1.43 20.87 17.54
CA PRO A 175 -2.71 20.18 17.43
C PRO A 175 -2.67 19.09 16.34
N GLY A 176 -3.01 17.86 16.71
CA GLY A 176 -2.92 16.67 15.84
C GLY A 176 -1.73 15.75 16.14
N HIS A 177 -0.82 16.15 17.04
CA HIS A 177 0.25 15.31 17.57
C HIS A 177 1.18 14.65 16.54
N GLY A 178 1.29 15.24 15.34
CA GLY A 178 2.06 14.66 14.23
C GLY A 178 1.38 13.46 13.57
N GLY A 179 0.12 13.17 13.92
CA GLY A 179 -0.69 12.11 13.32
C GLY A 179 -0.34 10.71 13.80
N HIS A 180 -0.78 9.72 13.03
CA HIS A 180 -0.50 8.31 13.28
C HIS A 180 1.00 7.99 13.19
N GLY A 181 1.45 7.06 14.03
CA GLY A 181 2.78 6.49 13.95
C GLY A 181 2.90 5.55 12.75
N PRO A 182 4.13 5.26 12.29
CA PRO A 182 4.34 4.37 11.14
C PRO A 182 3.74 2.97 11.32
N MET A 183 3.51 2.51 12.54
CA MET A 183 2.99 1.17 12.85
C MET A 183 1.49 1.14 13.19
N ASP A 184 0.80 2.29 13.21
CA ASP A 184 -0.61 2.37 13.58
C ASP A 184 -1.55 1.96 12.43
N GLY A 185 -1.00 1.69 11.24
CA GLY A 185 -1.76 1.31 10.05
C GLY A 185 -2.38 2.50 9.32
N PHE A 186 -3.39 2.22 8.48
CA PHE A 186 -4.08 3.23 7.67
C PHE A 186 -5.24 3.88 8.43
N GLY A 187 -4.95 4.92 9.22
CA GLY A 187 -5.97 5.77 9.84
C GLY A 187 -6.59 6.74 8.82
N LEU A 188 -7.93 6.82 8.76
CA LEU A 188 -8.68 7.73 7.87
C LEU A 188 -9.37 8.89 8.59
N ASP A 189 -8.95 9.15 9.82
CA ASP A 189 -9.55 10.05 10.80
C ASP A 189 -8.76 11.35 11.00
N ILE A 190 -7.67 11.55 10.25
CA ILE A 190 -6.94 12.81 10.27
C ILE A 190 -7.76 13.91 9.58
N GLY A 191 -8.21 14.86 10.39
CA GLY A 191 -8.96 16.01 9.95
C GLY A 191 -8.10 17.21 9.54
N PRO A 192 -8.75 18.28 9.04
CA PRO A 192 -8.06 19.49 8.58
C PRO A 192 -7.33 20.25 9.69
N ARG A 193 -7.77 20.10 10.96
CA ARG A 193 -7.17 20.79 12.10
C ARG A 193 -5.86 20.14 12.52
N GLU A 194 -5.81 18.81 12.42
CA GLU A 194 -4.66 18.00 12.80
C GLU A 194 -3.57 18.02 11.71
N LEU A 195 -3.98 18.21 10.45
CA LEU A 195 -3.13 18.11 9.27
C LEU A 195 -1.83 18.93 9.35
N GLY A 196 -1.90 20.14 9.90
CA GLY A 196 -0.73 21.02 10.01
C GLY A 196 0.42 20.37 10.78
N SER A 197 0.12 19.73 11.93
CA SER A 197 1.14 19.01 12.71
C SER A 197 1.67 17.78 11.96
N VAL A 198 0.81 17.06 11.24
CA VAL A 198 1.19 15.85 10.49
C VAL A 198 2.16 16.19 9.36
N VAL A 199 1.84 17.22 8.57
CA VAL A 199 2.69 17.66 7.45
C VAL A 199 4.04 18.15 7.96
N LEU A 200 4.06 18.97 9.02
CA LEU A 200 5.30 19.47 9.61
C LEU A 200 6.16 18.34 10.19
N ALA A 201 5.55 17.41 10.93
CA ALA A 201 6.27 16.29 11.52
C ALA A 201 6.83 15.34 10.46
N ALA A 202 6.07 15.08 9.39
CA ALA A 202 6.52 14.25 8.28
C ALA A 202 7.63 14.92 7.47
N LEU A 203 7.52 16.23 7.15
CA LEU A 203 8.62 16.94 6.49
C LEU A 203 9.88 16.93 7.36
N ALA A 204 9.76 17.21 8.65
CA ALA A 204 10.87 17.16 9.61
C ALA A 204 11.51 15.77 9.71
N SER A 205 10.74 14.69 9.53
CA SER A 205 11.26 13.33 9.52
C SER A 205 11.94 13.00 8.19
N LEU A 206 11.20 13.15 7.08
CA LEU A 206 11.57 12.64 5.77
C LEU A 206 12.70 13.45 5.12
N VAL A 207 12.65 14.79 5.21
CA VAL A 207 13.68 15.67 4.63
C VAL A 207 15.01 15.50 5.34
N PHE A 208 14.99 15.16 6.63
CA PHE A 208 16.19 15.01 7.46
C PHE A 208 16.73 13.57 7.50
N GLY A 209 16.30 12.71 6.56
CA GLY A 209 16.92 11.41 6.34
C GLY A 209 16.30 10.24 7.11
N ALA A 210 15.14 10.41 7.75
CA ALA A 210 14.46 9.29 8.39
C ALA A 210 14.14 8.19 7.36
N VAL A 211 14.34 6.93 7.76
CA VAL A 211 14.11 5.75 6.92
C VAL A 211 12.63 5.38 6.95
N LEU A 212 11.79 6.29 6.46
CA LEU A 212 10.34 6.16 6.36
C LEU A 212 9.88 6.68 4.99
N GLY A 213 8.70 6.25 4.56
CA GLY A 213 8.09 6.73 3.32
C GLY A 213 7.08 7.87 3.52
N PRO A 214 6.65 8.54 2.43
CA PRO A 214 5.67 9.61 2.49
C PRO A 214 4.21 9.12 2.42
N GLU A 215 3.94 7.83 2.51
CA GLU A 215 2.61 7.26 2.33
C GLU A 215 1.63 7.74 3.41
N ALA A 216 2.06 7.72 4.67
CA ALA A 216 1.24 8.16 5.81
C ALA A 216 0.84 9.66 5.74
N PRO A 217 1.76 10.62 5.54
CA PRO A 217 1.38 12.03 5.42
C PRO A 217 0.52 12.30 4.18
N LEU A 218 0.72 11.56 3.08
CA LEU A 218 -0.06 11.75 1.87
C LEU A 218 -1.49 11.23 2.02
N LEU A 219 -1.67 10.09 2.69
CA LEU A 219 -2.99 9.64 3.12
C LEU A 219 -3.66 10.66 4.04
N ALA A 220 -2.95 11.23 5.01
CA ALA A 220 -3.48 12.26 5.90
C ALA A 220 -3.92 13.54 5.16
N ILE A 221 -3.14 13.99 4.16
CA ILE A 221 -3.53 15.11 3.28
C ILE A 221 -4.81 14.76 2.52
N GLY A 222 -4.89 13.54 1.98
CA GLY A 222 -6.08 13.04 1.29
C GLY A 222 -7.32 12.98 2.17
N THR A 223 -7.22 12.37 3.35
CA THR A 223 -8.33 12.23 4.31
C THR A 223 -8.81 13.60 4.76
N ALA A 224 -7.89 14.49 5.13
CA ALA A 224 -8.21 15.84 5.56
C ALA A 224 -8.90 16.64 4.44
N SER A 225 -8.44 16.49 3.19
CA SER A 225 -9.08 17.13 2.03
C SER A 225 -10.53 16.67 1.88
N GLY A 226 -10.77 15.35 1.92
CA GLY A 226 -12.11 14.78 1.86
C GLY A 226 -13.02 15.22 3.01
N LEU A 227 -12.48 15.28 4.23
CA LEU A 227 -13.19 15.71 5.44
C LEU A 227 -13.47 17.22 5.47
N ALA A 228 -12.65 18.04 4.82
CA ALA A 228 -12.82 19.49 4.73
C ALA A 228 -13.95 19.90 3.78
N LEU A 229 -14.08 19.19 2.67
CA LEU A 229 -15.03 19.51 1.59
C LEU A 229 -16.48 19.13 1.96
N VAL A 230 -16.68 18.20 2.91
CA VAL A 230 -18.02 17.83 3.42
C VAL A 230 -18.26 18.43 4.80
N ARG A 231 -19.15 19.42 4.87
CA ARG A 231 -19.45 20.17 6.10
C ARG A 231 -20.27 19.41 7.13
N SER A 232 -21.06 18.42 6.73
CA SER A 232 -21.97 17.68 7.64
C SER A 232 -21.18 16.74 8.55
N PRO A 233 -21.01 17.10 9.84
CA PRO A 233 -20.26 16.26 10.77
C PRO A 233 -20.99 14.91 10.95
N ASN A 234 -20.23 13.83 11.08
CA ASN A 234 -20.71 12.46 11.32
C ASN A 234 -21.62 11.86 10.23
N SER A 235 -21.62 12.42 9.01
CA SER A 235 -22.34 11.80 7.89
C SER A 235 -21.53 10.68 7.23
N PRO A 236 -22.18 9.57 6.77
CA PRO A 236 -21.51 8.54 5.98
C PRO A 236 -20.83 9.11 4.73
N ALA A 237 -21.44 10.12 4.10
CA ALA A 237 -20.86 10.83 2.96
C ALA A 237 -19.50 11.45 3.27
N ARG A 238 -19.30 11.97 4.49
CA ARG A 238 -18.02 12.55 4.93
C ARG A 238 -16.92 11.50 5.07
N GLN A 239 -17.26 10.30 5.57
CA GLN A 239 -16.33 9.17 5.64
C GLN A 239 -15.98 8.64 4.23
N VAL A 240 -16.96 8.58 3.32
CA VAL A 240 -16.72 8.23 1.92
C VAL A 240 -15.74 9.23 1.29
N MET A 241 -15.94 10.54 1.49
CA MET A 241 -15.01 11.54 0.96
C MET A 241 -13.62 11.48 1.58
N ALA A 242 -13.49 11.14 2.87
CA ALA A 242 -12.19 10.89 3.49
C ALA A 242 -11.44 9.76 2.77
N LEU A 243 -12.12 8.64 2.50
CA LEU A 243 -11.55 7.53 1.74
C LEU A 243 -11.23 7.93 0.29
N VAL A 244 -12.12 8.66 -0.37
CA VAL A 244 -11.90 9.17 -1.75
C VAL A 244 -10.62 9.99 -1.81
N GLY A 245 -10.45 10.93 -0.88
CA GLY A 245 -9.27 11.77 -0.82
C GLY A 245 -8.01 10.98 -0.48
N ALA A 246 -8.10 10.04 0.46
CA ALA A 246 -6.99 9.15 0.81
C ALA A 246 -6.49 8.36 -0.41
N MET A 247 -7.41 7.76 -1.18
CA MET A 247 -7.06 7.00 -2.38
C MET A 247 -6.54 7.89 -3.50
N ALA A 248 -7.11 9.07 -3.71
CA ALA A 248 -6.59 10.02 -4.68
C ALA A 248 -5.13 10.43 -4.35
N ALA A 249 -4.83 10.70 -3.07
CA ALA A 249 -3.49 11.05 -2.63
C ALA A 249 -2.51 9.85 -2.69
N ALA A 250 -2.96 8.65 -2.34
CA ALA A 250 -2.18 7.42 -2.50
C ALA A 250 -1.82 7.16 -3.97
N GLY A 251 -2.70 7.51 -4.90
CA GLY A 251 -2.45 7.46 -6.36
C GLY A 251 -1.27 8.31 -6.80
N ALA A 252 -1.08 9.47 -6.19
CA ALA A 252 0.08 10.33 -6.48
C ALA A 252 1.40 9.72 -6.01
N VAL A 253 1.38 8.93 -4.92
CA VAL A 253 2.57 8.25 -4.37
C VAL A 253 2.93 7.01 -5.16
N LEU A 254 1.94 6.19 -5.46
CA LEU A 254 2.16 4.92 -6.17
C LEU A 254 2.39 5.12 -7.66
N GLY A 255 2.15 6.33 -8.18
CA GLY A 255 2.44 6.72 -9.57
C GLY A 255 1.59 6.00 -10.62
N ASN A 256 0.68 5.11 -10.21
CA ASN A 256 -0.17 4.31 -11.07
C ASN A 256 -1.56 4.10 -10.46
N PRO A 257 -2.65 4.53 -11.13
CA PRO A 257 -4.00 4.49 -10.59
C PRO A 257 -4.53 3.06 -10.52
N LEU A 258 -4.01 2.13 -11.32
CA LEU A 258 -4.43 0.73 -11.25
C LEU A 258 -3.94 0.10 -9.94
N VAL A 259 -2.70 0.39 -9.53
CA VAL A 259 -2.16 -0.08 -8.24
C VAL A 259 -3.03 0.42 -7.09
N THR A 260 -3.37 1.71 -7.11
CA THR A 260 -4.21 2.33 -6.07
C THR A 260 -5.65 1.85 -6.11
N LEU A 261 -6.19 1.51 -7.28
CA LEU A 261 -7.52 0.90 -7.40
C LEU A 261 -7.55 -0.46 -6.71
N ILE A 262 -6.53 -1.30 -6.95
CA ILE A 262 -6.43 -2.59 -6.25
C ILE A 262 -6.22 -2.38 -4.75
N LEU A 263 -5.41 -1.39 -4.34
CA LEU A 263 -5.26 -1.02 -2.93
C LEU A 263 -6.61 -0.65 -2.30
N LEU A 264 -7.41 0.18 -2.98
CA LEU A 264 -8.77 0.53 -2.54
C LEU A 264 -9.63 -0.72 -2.36
N LEU A 265 -9.66 -1.61 -3.35
CA LEU A 265 -10.48 -2.84 -3.28
C LEU A 265 -10.00 -3.77 -2.18
N GLU A 266 -8.69 -3.96 -2.05
CA GLU A 266 -8.08 -4.83 -1.06
C GLU A 266 -8.30 -4.31 0.36
N LEU A 267 -8.15 -2.99 0.58
CA LEU A 267 -8.42 -2.36 1.87
C LEU A 267 -9.92 -2.34 2.18
N ALA A 268 -10.80 -2.12 1.18
CA ALA A 268 -12.24 -2.18 1.37
C ALA A 268 -12.70 -3.59 1.76
N LEU A 269 -12.13 -4.63 1.15
CA LEU A 269 -12.40 -6.02 1.53
C LEU A 269 -11.90 -6.33 2.94
N ALA A 270 -10.70 -5.85 3.30
CA ALA A 270 -10.15 -6.01 4.65
C ALA A 270 -10.98 -5.27 5.72
N ALA A 271 -11.54 -4.11 5.40
CA ALA A 271 -12.38 -3.31 6.28
C ALA A 271 -13.84 -3.81 6.40
N GLY A 272 -14.26 -4.73 5.54
CA GLY A 272 -15.58 -5.40 5.58
C GLY A 272 -16.55 -4.97 4.47
N THR A 273 -17.60 -5.77 4.27
CA THR A 273 -18.55 -5.67 3.15
C THR A 273 -19.31 -4.34 3.06
N GLN A 274 -19.35 -3.56 4.14
CA GLN A 274 -19.98 -2.24 4.18
C GLN A 274 -19.19 -1.20 3.36
N VAL A 275 -17.84 -1.32 3.32
CA VAL A 275 -16.95 -0.41 2.58
C VAL A 275 -16.89 -0.79 1.10
N ALA A 276 -17.11 -2.08 0.76
CA ALA A 276 -17.13 -2.59 -0.61
C ALA A 276 -18.42 -2.26 -1.40
N ARG A 277 -19.23 -1.31 -0.93
CA ARG A 277 -20.48 -0.92 -1.59
C ARG A 277 -20.22 0.01 -2.79
N PRO A 278 -21.05 -0.04 -3.86
CA PRO A 278 -20.95 0.89 -4.98
C PRO A 278 -21.00 2.37 -4.57
N ALA A 279 -21.73 2.70 -3.50
CA ALA A 279 -21.83 4.04 -2.93
C ALA A 279 -20.50 4.61 -2.39
N VAL A 280 -19.52 3.75 -2.17
CA VAL A 280 -18.18 4.10 -1.69
C VAL A 280 -17.16 3.97 -2.83
N LEU A 281 -17.20 2.83 -3.54
CA LEU A 281 -16.22 2.50 -4.57
C LEU A 281 -16.33 3.42 -5.80
N ILE A 282 -17.54 3.77 -6.25
CA ILE A 282 -17.70 4.60 -7.46
C ILE A 282 -17.21 6.03 -7.23
N PRO A 283 -17.57 6.73 -6.12
CA PRO A 283 -16.96 8.03 -5.82
C PRO A 283 -15.45 7.97 -5.63
N ALA A 284 -14.94 6.91 -4.98
CA ALA A 284 -13.50 6.75 -4.76
C ALA A 284 -12.74 6.53 -6.07
N LEU A 285 -13.31 5.75 -7.00
CA LEU A 285 -12.76 5.57 -8.35
C LEU A 285 -12.76 6.89 -9.14
N ALA A 286 -13.84 7.67 -9.05
CA ALA A 286 -13.91 8.97 -9.70
C ALA A 286 -12.86 9.94 -9.13
N GLY A 287 -12.71 10.02 -7.81
CA GLY A 287 -11.68 10.85 -7.18
C GLY A 287 -10.26 10.37 -7.46
N LEU A 288 -10.02 9.06 -7.52
CA LEU A 288 -8.75 8.50 -7.96
C LEU A 288 -8.43 8.92 -9.39
N GLY A 289 -9.41 8.84 -10.30
CA GLY A 289 -9.25 9.27 -11.69
C GLY A 289 -8.96 10.76 -11.83
N SER A 290 -9.70 11.61 -11.10
CA SER A 290 -9.49 13.06 -11.16
C SER A 290 -8.18 13.48 -10.49
N GLY A 291 -7.79 12.85 -9.38
CA GLY A 291 -6.49 13.05 -8.74
C GLY A 291 -5.35 12.61 -9.65
N TYR A 292 -5.45 11.45 -10.29
CA TYR A 292 -4.43 10.97 -11.20
C TYR A 292 -4.33 11.82 -12.48
N LEU A 293 -5.43 12.40 -12.94
CA LEU A 293 -5.43 13.34 -14.08
C LEU A 293 -4.50 14.54 -13.83
N LEU A 294 -4.42 15.04 -12.60
CA LEU A 294 -3.46 16.09 -12.24
C LEU A 294 -2.01 15.61 -12.37
N GLN A 295 -1.77 14.31 -12.15
CA GLN A 295 -0.42 13.75 -12.19
C GLN A 295 0.03 13.49 -13.62
N THR A 296 -0.88 13.03 -14.49
CA THR A 296 -0.60 12.79 -15.90
C THR A 296 -0.61 14.07 -16.73
N GLY A 297 -1.45 15.03 -16.36
CA GLY A 297 -1.73 16.22 -17.15
C GLY A 297 -2.95 16.05 -18.07
N LEU A 298 -3.37 17.16 -18.70
CA LEU A 298 -4.53 17.22 -19.59
C LEU A 298 -4.17 17.98 -20.88
N GLY A 299 -4.13 17.26 -22.00
CA GLY A 299 -3.81 17.85 -23.31
C GLY A 299 -2.41 18.48 -23.30
N PRO A 300 -2.26 19.79 -23.58
CA PRO A 300 -0.95 20.45 -23.57
C PRO A 300 -0.41 20.73 -22.16
N TRP A 301 -1.22 20.54 -21.11
CA TRP A 301 -0.81 20.81 -19.73
C TRP A 301 -0.04 19.63 -19.19
N THR A 302 1.24 19.85 -18.87
CA THR A 302 2.07 18.84 -18.19
C THR A 302 1.53 18.56 -16.80
N GLY A 303 1.44 17.29 -16.43
CA GLY A 303 1.00 16.89 -15.10
C GLY A 303 2.00 17.26 -13.99
N LEU A 304 1.50 17.28 -12.76
CA LEU A 304 2.23 17.53 -11.53
C LEU A 304 2.95 16.27 -11.01
N GLY A 305 2.93 15.16 -11.76
CA GLY A 305 3.47 13.88 -11.34
C GLY A 305 5.01 13.89 -11.30
N TYR A 306 5.56 13.89 -10.08
CA TYR A 306 7.01 13.72 -9.84
C TYR A 306 7.42 12.25 -9.71
N VAL A 307 6.50 11.38 -9.30
CA VAL A 307 6.79 9.98 -9.02
C VAL A 307 6.47 9.12 -10.23
N LYS A 308 7.52 8.62 -10.88
CA LYS A 308 7.42 7.53 -11.87
C LYS A 308 8.01 6.28 -11.25
N LEU A 309 7.17 5.47 -10.61
CA LEU A 309 7.53 4.16 -10.09
C LEU A 309 7.66 3.17 -11.26
N GLN A 310 8.73 3.35 -12.02
CA GLN A 310 9.22 2.40 -13.01
C GLN A 310 10.72 2.24 -12.79
N ILE A 311 11.24 1.04 -13.03
CA ILE A 311 12.68 0.77 -13.05
C ILE A 311 13.07 0.72 -14.54
N PRO A 312 13.46 1.85 -15.16
CA PRO A 312 13.58 1.97 -16.62
C PRO A 312 14.73 1.16 -17.24
N THR A 313 15.65 0.64 -16.41
CA THR A 313 16.91 0.02 -16.86
C THR A 313 16.96 -1.48 -16.58
N LEU A 314 15.82 -2.16 -16.61
CA LEU A 314 15.80 -3.62 -16.43
C LEU A 314 16.12 -4.34 -17.73
N ALA A 315 16.96 -5.37 -17.63
CA ALA A 315 17.22 -6.28 -18.74
C ALA A 315 15.93 -6.98 -19.19
N PRO A 316 15.77 -7.31 -20.49
CA PRO A 316 14.62 -8.05 -20.96
C PRO A 316 14.48 -9.41 -20.25
N TYR A 317 13.26 -9.73 -19.82
CA TYR A 317 12.86 -10.98 -19.19
C TYR A 317 11.72 -11.63 -19.99
N PRO A 318 12.03 -12.28 -21.12
CA PRO A 318 11.00 -12.77 -22.05
C PRO A 318 10.32 -14.05 -21.55
N ASN A 319 11.02 -14.89 -20.79
CA ASN A 319 10.55 -16.20 -20.36
C ASN A 319 10.85 -16.42 -18.88
N VAL A 320 9.93 -17.06 -18.18
CA VAL A 320 10.11 -17.44 -16.77
C VAL A 320 11.14 -18.56 -16.66
N ARG A 321 12.20 -18.35 -15.89
CA ARG A 321 13.24 -19.35 -15.64
C ARG A 321 12.97 -20.06 -14.31
N MET A 322 13.09 -21.38 -14.29
CA MET A 322 12.85 -22.20 -13.09
C MET A 322 13.78 -21.81 -11.93
N VAL A 323 15.02 -21.44 -12.23
CA VAL A 323 16.01 -21.03 -11.22
C VAL A 323 15.61 -19.73 -10.53
N ASP A 324 15.02 -18.77 -11.26
CA ASP A 324 14.52 -17.52 -10.69
C ASP A 324 13.34 -17.76 -9.75
N LEU A 325 12.47 -18.73 -10.07
CA LEU A 325 11.36 -19.10 -9.19
C LEU A 325 11.84 -19.80 -7.92
N LEU A 326 12.79 -20.74 -8.03
CA LEU A 326 13.32 -21.47 -6.86
C LEU A 326 14.02 -20.53 -5.89
N ILE A 327 14.90 -19.66 -6.39
CA ILE A 327 15.54 -18.63 -5.56
C ILE A 327 14.52 -17.57 -5.13
N GLY A 328 13.53 -17.27 -5.97
CA GLY A 328 12.42 -16.37 -5.66
C GLY A 328 11.62 -16.82 -4.43
N VAL A 329 11.38 -18.12 -4.22
CA VAL A 329 10.73 -18.63 -3.01
C VAL A 329 11.55 -18.27 -1.77
N VAL A 330 12.85 -18.59 -1.77
CA VAL A 330 13.76 -18.31 -0.65
C VAL A 330 13.84 -16.80 -0.39
N LEU A 331 13.95 -16.01 -1.46
CA LEU A 331 13.97 -14.55 -1.42
C LEU A 331 12.67 -14.00 -0.81
N ALA A 332 11.51 -14.47 -1.25
CA ALA A 332 10.21 -13.99 -0.74
C ALA A 332 10.04 -14.27 0.76
N VAL A 333 10.47 -15.44 1.24
CA VAL A 333 10.52 -15.77 2.67
C VAL A 333 11.45 -14.81 3.41
N ALA A 334 12.66 -14.58 2.89
CA ALA A 334 13.64 -13.71 3.51
C ALA A 334 13.14 -12.25 3.60
N VAL A 335 12.61 -11.71 2.50
CA VAL A 335 12.08 -10.34 2.45
C VAL A 335 10.93 -10.16 3.43
N ALA A 336 9.96 -11.08 3.42
CA ALA A 336 8.84 -11.01 4.35
C ALA A 336 9.33 -11.10 5.80
N ALA A 337 10.19 -12.07 6.13
CA ALA A 337 10.73 -12.25 7.47
C ALA A 337 11.47 -10.99 7.96
N VAL A 338 12.33 -10.39 7.13
CA VAL A 338 13.04 -9.14 7.44
C VAL A 338 12.05 -8.00 7.70
N ALA A 339 11.02 -7.84 6.84
CA ALA A 339 10.02 -6.80 7.03
C ALA A 339 9.22 -6.98 8.34
N VAL A 340 8.78 -8.21 8.65
CA VAL A 340 8.08 -8.50 9.93
C VAL A 340 8.99 -8.24 11.12
N PHE A 341 10.25 -8.68 11.02
CA PHE A 341 11.21 -8.53 12.10
C PHE A 341 11.50 -7.05 12.37
N ALA A 342 11.63 -6.23 11.32
CA ALA A 342 11.78 -4.78 11.46
C ALA A 342 10.61 -4.14 12.23
N GLN A 343 9.36 -4.50 11.86
CA GLN A 343 8.16 -4.01 12.55
C GLN A 343 8.10 -4.44 14.02
N ARG A 344 8.52 -5.67 14.33
CA ARG A 344 8.53 -6.17 15.71
C ARG A 344 9.57 -5.47 16.57
N LEU A 345 10.78 -5.31 16.06
CA LEU A 345 11.82 -4.56 16.75
C LEU A 345 11.43 -3.08 16.91
N GLY A 346 10.86 -2.47 15.86
CA GLY A 346 10.29 -1.12 15.93
C GLY A 346 9.20 -1.03 17.02
N GLY A 347 8.32 -2.02 17.10
CA GLY A 347 7.32 -2.15 18.16
C GLY A 347 7.91 -2.23 19.57
N GLN A 348 9.04 -2.94 19.74
CA GLN A 348 9.74 -3.00 21.02
C GLN A 348 10.39 -1.65 21.38
N VAL A 349 11.04 -0.99 20.42
CA VAL A 349 11.63 0.35 20.59
C VAL A 349 10.52 1.34 20.97
N LEU A 350 9.38 1.29 20.30
CA LEU A 350 8.22 2.13 20.62
C LEU A 350 7.72 1.87 22.04
N LYS A 351 7.55 0.60 22.43
CA LYS A 351 7.10 0.21 23.78
C LYS A 351 8.07 0.70 24.86
N ALA A 352 9.38 0.51 24.66
CA ALA A 352 10.41 0.98 25.58
C ALA A 352 10.45 2.52 25.68
N GLY A 353 10.18 3.21 24.57
CA GLY A 353 10.28 4.66 24.45
C GLY A 353 9.05 5.46 24.89
N ARG A 354 7.92 4.82 25.23
CA ARG A 354 6.65 5.50 25.56
C ARG A 354 6.77 6.58 26.63
N LYS A 355 7.65 6.40 27.62
CA LYS A 355 7.83 7.34 28.73
C LYS A 355 8.80 8.48 28.44
N ALA A 356 9.61 8.36 27.37
CA ALA A 356 10.73 9.27 27.08
C ALA A 356 10.83 9.55 25.58
N GLN A 357 9.78 10.17 25.02
CA GLN A 357 9.65 10.37 23.56
C GLN A 357 10.83 11.15 22.94
N LEU A 358 11.31 12.24 23.57
CA LEU A 358 12.40 13.04 23.02
C LEU A 358 13.75 12.29 23.01
N PRO A 359 14.23 11.71 24.12
CA PRO A 359 15.46 10.91 24.12
C PRO A 359 15.44 9.78 23.10
N VAL A 360 14.30 9.12 22.92
CA VAL A 360 14.14 8.01 21.98
C VAL A 360 14.20 8.49 20.53
N LEU A 361 13.56 9.63 20.22
CA LEU A 361 13.65 10.26 18.90
C LEU A 361 15.09 10.66 18.58
N LEU A 362 15.79 11.29 19.52
CA LEU A 362 17.20 11.69 19.36
C LEU A 362 18.09 10.47 19.17
N ALA A 363 17.89 9.41 19.96
CA ALA A 363 18.63 8.16 19.84
C ALA A 363 18.35 7.49 18.48
N ALA A 364 17.10 7.48 18.02
CA ALA A 364 16.75 6.94 16.71
C ALA A 364 17.40 7.73 15.57
N GLY A 365 17.41 9.06 15.64
CA GLY A 365 18.12 9.92 14.69
C GLY A 365 19.63 9.64 14.70
N ALA A 366 20.24 9.60 15.88
CA ALA A 366 21.67 9.33 16.04
C ALA A 366 22.06 7.94 15.52
N VAL A 367 21.28 6.90 15.82
CA VAL A 367 21.50 5.53 15.31
C VAL A 367 21.38 5.49 13.79
N THR A 368 20.36 6.15 13.22
CA THR A 368 20.15 6.20 11.77
C THR A 368 21.31 6.91 11.06
N GLY A 369 21.72 8.06 11.57
CA GLY A 369 22.85 8.81 11.01
C GLY A 369 24.19 8.10 11.18
N LEU A 370 24.46 7.53 12.37
CA LEU A 370 25.70 6.80 12.65
C LEU A 370 25.82 5.56 11.77
N THR A 371 24.74 4.81 11.59
CA THR A 371 24.74 3.64 10.70
C THR A 371 24.97 4.04 9.25
N ALA A 372 24.35 5.12 8.77
CA ALA A 372 24.62 5.63 7.42
C ALA A 372 26.09 6.03 7.22
N VAL A 373 26.68 6.73 8.19
CA VAL A 373 28.11 7.09 8.17
C VAL A 373 29.00 5.86 8.18
N LEU A 374 28.79 4.91 9.09
CA LEU A 374 29.61 3.71 9.18
C LEU A 374 29.54 2.86 7.91
N VAL A 375 28.34 2.65 7.37
CA VAL A 375 28.16 1.92 6.10
C VAL A 375 28.86 2.64 4.95
N SER A 376 28.70 3.96 4.84
CA SER A 376 29.34 4.76 3.79
C SER A 376 30.87 4.69 3.87
N LEU A 377 31.44 4.82 5.08
CA LEU A 377 32.89 4.74 5.29
C LEU A 377 33.49 3.37 4.95
N ILE A 378 32.76 2.28 5.20
CA ILE A 378 33.23 0.91 4.94
C ILE A 378 33.03 0.51 3.47
N THR A 379 31.90 0.90 2.87
CA THR A 379 31.55 0.48 1.49
C THR A 379 32.01 1.44 0.41
N GLY A 380 32.32 2.69 0.76
CA GLY A 380 32.53 3.78 -0.19
C GLY A 380 31.27 4.23 -0.93
N GLN A 381 30.10 3.71 -0.55
CA GLN A 381 28.82 4.06 -1.17
C GLN A 381 28.19 5.28 -0.50
N SER A 382 27.26 5.93 -1.19
CA SER A 382 26.54 7.08 -0.66
C SER A 382 25.78 6.73 0.63
N PRO A 383 25.79 7.61 1.66
CA PRO A 383 24.99 7.41 2.88
C PRO A 383 23.47 7.38 2.58
N GLU A 384 23.03 7.89 1.44
CA GLU A 384 21.63 7.86 1.00
C GLU A 384 21.10 6.45 0.75
N LEU A 385 21.97 5.47 0.48
CA LEU A 385 21.54 4.08 0.36
C LEU A 385 21.02 3.53 1.69
N VAL A 386 21.46 4.09 2.83
CA VAL A 386 20.94 3.79 4.16
C VAL A 386 19.82 4.76 4.54
N LEU A 387 20.00 6.07 4.36
CA LEU A 387 19.01 7.09 4.72
C LEU A 387 17.76 7.06 3.81
N PHE A 388 16.71 7.79 4.20
CA PHE A 388 15.47 7.95 3.41
C PHE A 388 14.68 6.66 3.12
N ALA A 389 13.57 6.81 2.39
CA ALA A 389 12.69 5.72 1.98
C ALA A 389 13.34 4.68 1.04
N GLY A 390 14.31 5.09 0.21
CA GLY A 390 14.94 4.23 -0.80
C GLY A 390 14.20 4.13 -2.14
N GLN A 391 13.12 4.88 -2.35
CA GLN A 391 12.34 4.88 -3.60
C GLN A 391 13.15 5.37 -4.82
N THR A 392 14.02 6.36 -4.63
CA THR A 392 14.87 6.95 -5.67
C THR A 392 16.12 6.12 -5.97
N SER A 393 16.56 5.30 -5.01
CA SER A 393 17.77 4.47 -5.11
C SER A 393 17.48 3.03 -5.54
N MET A 394 16.28 2.77 -6.09
CA MET A 394 15.85 1.42 -6.47
C MET A 394 16.81 0.77 -7.48
N ALA A 395 17.24 1.54 -8.48
CA ALA A 395 18.21 1.08 -9.47
C ALA A 395 19.58 0.78 -8.82
N ASP A 396 20.03 1.64 -7.90
CA ASP A 396 21.31 1.47 -7.20
C ASP A 396 21.31 0.20 -6.35
N TYR A 397 20.21 -0.10 -5.66
CA TYR A 397 20.06 -1.33 -4.88
C TYR A 397 20.16 -2.59 -5.74
N LEU A 398 19.55 -2.58 -6.92
CA LEU A 398 19.59 -3.70 -7.85
C LEU A 398 20.94 -3.84 -8.57
N ALA A 399 21.70 -2.75 -8.66
CA ALA A 399 23.03 -2.71 -9.27
C ALA A 399 24.16 -3.17 -8.33
N LEU A 400 23.88 -3.40 -7.05
CA LEU A 400 24.87 -3.91 -6.10
C LEU A 400 25.41 -5.26 -6.56
N SER A 401 26.72 -5.34 -6.76
CA SER A 401 27.42 -6.50 -7.31
C SER A 401 28.30 -7.26 -6.29
N SER A 402 28.44 -6.71 -5.07
CA SER A 402 29.21 -7.31 -3.99
C SER A 402 28.31 -7.73 -2.85
N LEU A 403 28.37 -9.01 -2.47
CA LEU A 403 27.60 -9.58 -1.36
C LEU A 403 27.89 -8.83 -0.05
N GLY A 404 29.15 -8.48 0.20
CA GLY A 404 29.55 -7.75 1.42
C GLY A 404 28.95 -6.34 1.46
N VAL A 405 28.96 -5.63 0.33
CA VAL A 405 28.37 -4.28 0.21
C VAL A 405 26.85 -4.35 0.36
N ALA A 406 26.19 -5.28 -0.31
CA ALA A 406 24.74 -5.47 -0.20
C ALA A 406 24.31 -5.86 1.22
N ALA A 407 25.03 -6.76 1.87
CA ALA A 407 24.76 -7.15 3.25
C ALA A 407 24.90 -5.96 4.21
N LEU A 408 25.95 -5.15 4.05
CA LEU A 408 26.22 -4.01 4.93
C LEU A 408 25.21 -2.87 4.72
N ILE A 409 24.86 -2.54 3.48
CA ILE A 409 23.80 -1.57 3.18
C ILE A 409 22.45 -2.07 3.66
N GLY A 410 22.12 -3.34 3.40
CA GLY A 410 20.88 -3.97 3.86
C GLY A 410 20.76 -3.93 5.38
N LEU A 411 21.84 -4.23 6.11
CA LEU A 411 21.89 -4.13 7.56
C LEU A 411 21.74 -2.68 8.04
N GLY A 412 22.45 -1.73 7.43
CA GLY A 412 22.32 -0.31 7.75
C GLY A 412 20.89 0.20 7.55
N LYS A 413 20.30 -0.09 6.38
CA LYS A 413 18.91 0.25 6.04
C LYS A 413 17.93 -0.36 7.02
N PHE A 414 18.15 -1.62 7.41
CA PHE A 414 17.32 -2.32 8.39
C PHE A 414 17.39 -1.65 9.77
N VAL A 415 18.60 -1.34 10.25
CA VAL A 415 18.77 -0.69 11.57
C VAL A 415 18.17 0.71 11.57
N GLY A 416 18.42 1.52 10.54
CA GLY A 416 17.79 2.83 10.38
C GLY A 416 16.26 2.74 10.31
N TYR A 417 15.74 1.77 9.56
CA TYR A 417 14.29 1.52 9.46
C TYR A 417 13.67 1.16 10.82
N VAL A 418 14.27 0.22 11.56
CA VAL A 418 13.83 -0.15 12.92
C VAL A 418 13.86 1.04 13.87
N ALA A 419 14.95 1.81 13.84
CA ALA A 419 15.13 2.99 14.67
C ALA A 419 14.05 4.04 14.37
N CYS A 420 13.80 4.35 13.09
CA CYS A 420 12.77 5.32 12.70
C CYS A 420 11.34 4.84 12.95
N LEU A 421 11.04 3.56 12.69
CA LEU A 421 9.73 2.95 12.95
C LEU A 421 9.32 3.05 14.42
N GLY A 422 10.23 2.71 15.34
CA GLY A 422 9.96 2.71 16.77
C GLY A 422 10.29 4.02 17.48
N GLY A 423 11.12 4.86 16.85
CA GLY A 423 11.68 6.07 17.46
C GLY A 423 10.71 7.24 17.62
N GLY A 424 9.55 7.18 16.96
CA GLY A 424 8.54 8.24 16.97
C GLY A 424 8.65 9.24 15.81
N PHE A 425 9.47 8.96 14.80
CA PHE A 425 9.43 9.68 13.53
C PHE A 425 8.10 9.46 12.81
N ARG A 426 7.74 10.38 11.90
CA ARG A 426 6.48 10.34 11.14
C ARG A 426 6.72 10.02 9.67
N GLY A 427 5.95 9.06 9.17
CA GLY A 427 6.06 8.54 7.81
C GLY A 427 5.46 7.15 7.72
N GLY A 428 5.44 6.55 6.53
CA GLY A 428 4.94 5.22 6.29
C GLY A 428 6.04 4.16 6.24
N LEU A 429 5.58 2.91 6.24
CA LEU A 429 6.43 1.73 6.39
C LEU A 429 6.69 0.99 5.07
N MET A 430 5.99 1.34 3.99
CA MET A 430 5.98 0.58 2.72
C MET A 430 7.32 0.68 2.00
N PHE A 431 7.78 1.87 1.62
CA PHE A 431 8.99 2.01 0.78
C PHE A 431 10.28 1.44 1.38
N PRO A 432 10.62 1.65 2.68
CA PRO A 432 11.83 1.03 3.24
C PRO A 432 11.81 -0.49 3.19
N SER A 433 10.63 -1.11 3.34
CA SER A 433 10.49 -2.57 3.21
C SER A 433 10.74 -3.04 1.77
N ILE A 434 10.31 -2.25 0.78
CA ILE A 434 10.56 -2.52 -0.64
C ILE A 434 12.05 -2.34 -0.96
N ALA A 435 12.70 -1.30 -0.40
CA ALA A 435 14.14 -1.08 -0.55
C ALA A 435 14.98 -2.25 0.01
N LEU A 436 14.64 -2.75 1.21
CA LEU A 436 15.25 -3.97 1.75
C LEU A 436 15.02 -5.17 0.83
N GLY A 437 13.83 -5.27 0.24
CA GLY A 437 13.52 -6.26 -0.79
C GLY A 437 14.45 -6.18 -2.00
N ALA A 438 14.66 -4.98 -2.54
CA ALA A 438 15.53 -4.76 -3.70
C ALA A 438 17.00 -5.10 -3.42
N ILE A 439 17.51 -4.77 -2.22
CA ILE A 439 18.86 -5.15 -1.80
C ILE A 439 18.98 -6.68 -1.70
N LEU A 440 17.96 -7.38 -1.17
CA LEU A 440 17.97 -8.84 -1.14
C LEU A 440 17.81 -9.45 -2.55
N ALA A 441 17.09 -8.77 -3.45
CA ALA A 441 16.97 -9.20 -4.85
C ALA A 441 18.32 -9.14 -5.59
N SER A 442 19.16 -8.13 -5.36
CA SER A 442 20.51 -8.10 -5.94
C SER A 442 21.40 -9.22 -5.40
N VAL A 443 21.29 -9.54 -4.10
CA VAL A 443 21.96 -10.73 -3.53
C VAL A 443 21.49 -12.02 -4.22
N GLY A 444 20.18 -12.18 -4.44
CA GLY A 444 19.66 -13.32 -5.20
C GLY A 444 20.17 -13.34 -6.65
N ALA A 445 20.31 -12.19 -7.29
CA ALA A 445 20.83 -12.07 -8.65
C ALA A 445 22.31 -12.46 -8.76
N MET A 446 23.10 -12.28 -7.70
CA MET A 446 24.48 -12.78 -7.66
C MET A 446 24.55 -14.32 -7.73
N VAL A 447 23.49 -15.03 -7.33
CA VAL A 447 23.39 -16.49 -7.41
C VAL A 447 22.90 -16.95 -8.79
N VAL A 448 21.94 -16.23 -9.36
CA VAL A 448 21.21 -16.67 -10.57
C VAL A 448 21.67 -16.00 -11.87
N GLY A 449 22.52 -14.98 -11.74
CA GLY A 449 22.99 -14.12 -12.82
C GLY A 449 22.13 -12.86 -13.00
N PRO A 450 22.68 -11.84 -13.70
CA PRO A 450 22.03 -10.54 -13.87
C PRO A 450 20.70 -10.61 -14.65
N GLU A 451 20.51 -11.64 -15.48
CA GLU A 451 19.26 -11.91 -16.20
C GLU A 451 18.07 -12.15 -15.26
N GLY A 452 18.32 -12.60 -14.02
CA GLY A 452 17.29 -12.85 -13.01
C GLY A 452 16.84 -11.59 -12.26
N ILE A 453 17.52 -10.45 -12.39
CA ILE A 453 17.22 -9.21 -11.66
C ILE A 453 15.74 -8.80 -11.79
N PRO A 454 15.11 -8.78 -12.98
CA PRO A 454 13.72 -8.37 -13.10
C PRO A 454 12.76 -9.29 -12.34
N ALA A 455 12.97 -10.61 -12.42
CA ALA A 455 12.15 -11.61 -11.73
C ALA A 455 12.31 -11.53 -10.21
N LEU A 456 13.54 -11.40 -9.72
CA LEU A 456 13.84 -11.30 -8.29
C LEU A 456 13.39 -9.97 -7.70
N ALA A 457 13.53 -8.86 -8.44
CA ALA A 457 12.98 -7.56 -8.05
C ALA A 457 11.45 -7.62 -7.94
N ALA A 458 10.76 -8.18 -8.95
CA ALA A 458 9.31 -8.36 -8.91
C ALA A 458 8.87 -9.22 -7.71
N THR A 459 9.58 -10.32 -7.45
CA THR A 459 9.35 -11.20 -6.29
C THR A 459 9.51 -10.44 -4.99
N ALA A 460 10.60 -9.68 -4.84
CA ALA A 460 10.92 -8.97 -3.61
C ALA A 460 9.96 -7.82 -3.33
N ILE A 461 9.60 -7.00 -4.33
CA ILE A 461 8.64 -5.91 -4.17
C ILE A 461 7.28 -6.47 -3.74
N ALA A 462 6.81 -7.55 -4.38
CA ALA A 462 5.54 -8.17 -4.06
C ALA A 462 5.55 -8.81 -2.66
N ALA A 463 6.65 -9.50 -2.30
CA ALA A 463 6.83 -10.10 -0.99
C ALA A 463 6.92 -9.05 0.13
N ALA A 464 7.59 -7.91 -0.12
CA ALA A 464 7.63 -6.79 0.81
C ALA A 464 6.23 -6.22 1.04
N GLY A 465 5.44 -6.01 -0.02
CA GLY A 465 4.06 -5.51 0.09
C GLY A 465 3.15 -6.46 0.87
N ALA A 466 3.19 -7.75 0.51
CA ALA A 466 2.39 -8.79 1.15
C ALA A 466 2.82 -9.04 2.61
N GLY A 467 4.12 -9.10 2.88
CA GLY A 467 4.67 -9.43 4.20
C GLY A 467 4.62 -8.28 5.21
N SER A 468 4.82 -7.05 4.74
CA SER A 468 4.82 -5.87 5.63
C SER A 468 3.41 -5.35 5.90
N MET A 469 2.54 -5.26 4.88
CA MET A 469 1.24 -4.60 4.99
C MET A 469 0.05 -5.55 4.87
N ARG A 470 0.29 -6.85 4.60
CA ARG A 470 -0.78 -7.82 4.31
C ARG A 470 -1.61 -7.45 3.07
N LEU A 471 -0.95 -6.87 2.07
CA LEU A 471 -1.55 -6.43 0.80
C LEU A 471 -0.98 -7.23 -0.39
N PRO A 472 -1.27 -8.55 -0.49
CA PRO A 472 -0.77 -9.38 -1.58
C PRO A 472 -1.18 -8.88 -2.97
N PHE A 473 -2.44 -8.46 -3.19
CA PHE A 473 -2.94 -8.10 -4.51
C PHE A 473 -2.35 -6.77 -4.99
N THR A 474 -2.29 -5.78 -4.10
CA THR A 474 -1.58 -4.53 -4.35
C THR A 474 -0.10 -4.79 -4.60
N GLY A 475 0.51 -5.69 -3.81
CA GLY A 475 1.91 -6.08 -3.98
C GLY A 475 2.21 -6.68 -5.35
N VAL A 476 1.38 -7.61 -5.85
CA VAL A 476 1.52 -8.17 -7.20
C VAL A 476 1.46 -7.07 -8.25
N LEU A 477 0.45 -6.20 -8.17
CA LEU A 477 0.25 -5.19 -9.20
C LEU A 477 1.36 -4.13 -9.16
N LEU A 478 1.77 -3.68 -7.97
CA LEU A 478 2.87 -2.75 -7.77
C LEU A 478 4.18 -3.32 -8.35
N ALA A 479 4.52 -4.55 -7.99
CA ALA A 479 5.71 -5.24 -8.48
C ALA A 479 5.69 -5.41 -10.00
N THR A 480 4.55 -5.83 -10.55
CA THR A 480 4.40 -6.04 -12.00
C THR A 480 4.54 -4.71 -12.74
N MET A 481 3.90 -3.64 -12.28
CA MET A 481 3.98 -2.32 -12.93
C MET A 481 5.39 -1.72 -12.85
N LEU A 482 6.09 -1.91 -11.73
CA LEU A 482 7.47 -1.43 -11.54
C LEU A 482 8.47 -2.14 -12.46
N THR A 483 8.22 -3.41 -12.76
CA THR A 483 9.13 -4.28 -13.52
C THR A 483 8.65 -4.57 -14.95
N LEU A 484 7.51 -4.02 -15.36
CA LEU A 484 6.86 -4.32 -16.64
C LEU A 484 7.75 -4.01 -17.86
N ALA A 485 8.68 -3.05 -17.73
CA ALA A 485 9.65 -2.72 -18.76
C ALA A 485 10.51 -3.92 -19.19
N ALA A 486 10.72 -4.90 -18.31
CA ALA A 486 11.42 -6.14 -18.63
C ALA A 486 10.56 -7.14 -19.43
N GLY A 487 9.23 -6.98 -19.45
CA GLY A 487 8.29 -7.87 -20.13
C GLY A 487 7.28 -8.51 -19.18
N PRO A 488 6.16 -9.03 -19.71
CA PRO A 488 5.03 -9.51 -18.90
C PRO A 488 5.33 -10.75 -18.06
N ALA A 489 6.40 -11.49 -18.36
CA ALA A 489 6.78 -12.71 -17.64
C ALA A 489 7.12 -12.46 -16.16
N VAL A 490 7.50 -11.23 -15.79
CA VAL A 490 7.74 -10.82 -14.38
C VAL A 490 6.51 -10.95 -13.48
N THR A 491 5.31 -11.04 -14.07
CA THR A 491 4.04 -11.22 -13.33
C THR A 491 4.05 -12.54 -12.55
N VAL A 492 4.66 -13.61 -13.08
CA VAL A 492 4.70 -14.92 -12.40
C VAL A 492 5.56 -14.87 -11.13
N PRO A 493 6.82 -14.38 -11.17
CA PRO A 493 7.59 -14.08 -9.97
C PRO A 493 6.91 -13.11 -8.99
N ALA A 494 6.19 -12.09 -9.48
CA ALA A 494 5.44 -11.18 -8.60
C ALA A 494 4.34 -11.90 -7.81
N ILE A 495 3.55 -12.76 -8.47
CA ILE A 495 2.52 -13.59 -7.80
C ILE A 495 3.16 -14.51 -6.77
N LEU A 496 4.27 -15.19 -7.14
CA LEU A 496 5.03 -16.03 -6.22
C LEU A 496 5.45 -15.24 -4.97
N GLY A 497 6.05 -14.07 -5.16
CA GLY A 497 6.49 -13.19 -4.08
C GLY A 497 5.36 -12.80 -3.14
N ALA A 498 4.22 -12.38 -3.67
CA ALA A 498 3.06 -12.01 -2.85
C ALA A 498 2.49 -13.19 -2.05
N VAL A 499 2.33 -14.35 -2.68
CA VAL A 499 1.78 -15.56 -2.02
C VAL A 499 2.72 -16.02 -0.91
N VAL A 500 4.00 -16.23 -1.23
CA VAL A 500 4.99 -16.72 -0.25
C VAL A 500 5.21 -15.68 0.84
N GLY A 501 5.24 -14.39 0.51
CA GLY A 501 5.38 -13.31 1.48
C GLY A 501 4.21 -13.25 2.47
N LEU A 502 2.97 -13.36 2.00
CA LEU A 502 1.80 -13.40 2.88
C LEU A 502 1.78 -14.66 3.75
N LEU A 503 2.04 -15.85 3.17
CA LEU A 503 2.08 -17.10 3.93
C LEU A 503 3.15 -17.04 5.03
N THR A 504 4.33 -16.51 4.71
CA THR A 504 5.41 -16.30 5.67
C THR A 504 4.96 -15.38 6.80
N ARG A 505 4.29 -14.26 6.47
CA ARG A 505 3.73 -13.35 7.48
C ARG A 505 2.75 -14.05 8.41
N LEU A 506 1.81 -14.82 7.85
CA LEU A 506 0.80 -15.55 8.63
C LEU A 506 1.43 -16.59 9.56
N VAL A 507 2.44 -17.33 9.08
CA VAL A 507 3.18 -18.31 9.89
C VAL A 507 3.92 -17.63 11.05
N ILE A 508 4.59 -16.50 10.77
CA ILE A 508 5.32 -15.73 11.79
C ILE A 508 4.37 -15.18 12.85
N ASP A 509 3.20 -14.68 12.45
CA ASP A 509 2.17 -14.14 13.35
C ASP A 509 1.49 -15.25 14.18
N ALA A 510 1.28 -16.44 13.63
CA ALA A 510 0.71 -17.57 14.35
C ALA A 510 1.66 -18.13 15.43
N ARG A 511 2.98 -18.17 15.14
CA ARG A 511 3.99 -18.72 16.06
C ARG A 511 4.35 -17.77 17.19
N VAL A 512 4.28 -16.47 16.94
CA VAL A 512 4.61 -15.43 17.91
C VAL A 512 3.51 -14.38 17.82
N PRO A 513 2.41 -14.55 18.56
CA PRO A 513 1.35 -13.56 18.61
C PRO A 513 1.95 -12.21 19.02
N ALA A 514 1.57 -11.13 18.33
CA ALA A 514 1.94 -9.79 18.77
C ALA A 514 1.38 -9.61 20.19
N GLY A 515 2.26 -9.61 21.20
CA GLY A 515 1.84 -9.49 22.61
C GLY A 515 0.93 -8.27 22.77
N GLU A 516 -0.30 -8.53 23.24
CA GLU A 516 -1.46 -7.65 23.35
C GLU A 516 -1.11 -6.17 23.19
N ALA A 517 -1.39 -5.63 22.00
CA ALA A 517 -1.58 -4.20 21.86
C ALA A 517 -2.89 -3.87 22.56
N SER A 518 -2.76 -3.30 23.76
CA SER A 518 -3.79 -2.65 24.56
C SER A 518 -4.87 -2.00 23.70
N ALA A 519 -6.12 -2.35 24.01
CA ALA A 519 -7.32 -1.64 23.56
C ALA A 519 -7.14 -0.12 23.68
N PRO A 520 -7.73 0.68 22.77
CA PRO A 520 -7.72 2.13 22.90
C PRO A 520 -8.40 2.51 24.22
N THR A 521 -7.62 3.06 25.15
CA THR A 521 -8.19 3.77 26.29
C THR A 521 -8.88 5.02 25.75
N ALA A 522 -10.18 5.08 26.03
CA ALA A 522 -11.10 6.18 25.72
C ALA A 522 -10.63 7.54 26.26
#